data_AF-A0A2H0QLT2-F1
#
_entry.id   AF-A0A2H0QLT2-F1
#
_cell.length_a   1.000
_cell.length_b   1.000
_cell.length_c   1.000
_cell.angle_alpha   90.00
_cell.angle_beta   90.00
_cell.angle_gamma   90.00
#
_symmetry.space_group_name_H-M   'P 1'
#
loop_
_entity.id
_entity.type
_entity.pdbx_description
1 polymer ?
#
loop_
_entity_poly.entity_id
_entity_poly.type
_entity_poly.pdbx_seq_one_letter_code
_entity_poly.pdbx_strand_id
1 'polypeptide(L)'
;MNQKCWFIFNQDHHLGPFDADEIRSRFHRGELTMESQLWTEGMVGWTAYRDIEAFHKTGEKKAEQPPEPQWKKSLQEANRQLDQIEPERVQKKLASLPRQEEIQVEEELGPELKVVEEFLALEEEEELPPPLPPLPIEEEEAVEIHEDEVPDFLEVVPTQEEMVEDHTGEFEIQALNEEAPEETETDETAPHPVRWWSGMILMVIALVALIWFIWPKKLVAPFNDLSDAQRSVLTHFAKNAPDKNWLFKLMVDKEKGKLFVAANKSDRAKLTVHMRGTPDKLLSLENSEMMATLDLNDYFGSSSELTLNVGTSIAYGEYQVDISGRTSGWKPRLMSLLNTWPVFKDMTFVKFYNPEVIYSGKLMIFNGSQKQLEEKLTEFSKAIENKKVMPLKDQLQSLQSMYAFHQAIKELFIDYLDRITKGKSIVGFERKYNLEIGIPLSALILENNKRSVEAMNVDKEQSKQYDVLMRQGKELGSIAADIVTRIKKMGKLRSNDKVKLHDYFINRFDRLELEMKELISQKQNAIQSYKR
;
A
#
# COMPACT_ATOMS: atom_id res chain seq x y z
N MET A 1 31.86 -30.45 -26.97
CA MET A 1 31.73 -29.01 -27.32
C MET A 1 31.54 -28.27 -26.01
N ASN A 2 32.57 -27.55 -25.55
CA ASN A 2 32.56 -26.89 -24.25
C ASN A 2 31.58 -25.71 -24.29
N GLN A 3 30.46 -25.85 -23.58
CA GLN A 3 29.53 -24.76 -23.36
C GLN A 3 30.24 -23.71 -22.50
N LYS A 4 30.46 -22.53 -23.09
CA LYS A 4 31.05 -21.39 -22.39
C LYS A 4 30.13 -21.02 -21.23
N CYS A 5 30.66 -21.04 -20.01
CA CYS A 5 29.96 -20.75 -18.77
C CYS A 5 30.05 -19.24 -18.48
N TRP A 6 28.90 -18.57 -18.43
CA TRP A 6 28.78 -17.14 -18.11
C TRP A 6 28.51 -16.93 -16.62
N PHE A 7 29.07 -15.86 -16.07
CA PHE A 7 28.84 -15.37 -14.71
C PHE A 7 28.30 -13.95 -14.79
N ILE A 8 27.43 -13.59 -13.84
CA ILE A 8 26.78 -12.28 -13.72
C ILE A 8 27.27 -11.61 -12.44
N PHE A 9 27.73 -10.36 -12.52
CA PHE A 9 28.08 -9.57 -11.35
C PHE A 9 26.85 -8.78 -10.87
N ASN A 10 26.35 -9.09 -9.68
CA ASN A 10 25.23 -8.38 -9.07
C ASN A 10 25.64 -7.86 -7.68
N GLN A 11 25.88 -6.56 -7.60
CA GLN A 11 26.37 -5.87 -6.40
C GLN A 11 27.69 -6.47 -5.88
N ASP A 12 27.63 -7.39 -4.91
CA ASP A 12 28.80 -8.03 -4.28
C ASP A 12 28.86 -9.56 -4.50
N HIS A 13 27.96 -10.11 -5.32
CA HIS A 13 27.90 -11.55 -5.57
C HIS A 13 28.00 -11.88 -7.05
N HIS A 14 28.74 -12.96 -7.35
CA HIS A 14 28.80 -13.53 -8.69
C HIS A 14 27.78 -14.66 -8.77
N LEU A 15 26.85 -14.56 -9.72
CA LEU A 15 25.84 -15.60 -10.00
C LEU A 15 26.28 -16.39 -11.23
N GLY A 16 26.20 -17.73 -11.18
CA GLY A 16 26.56 -18.62 -12.28
C GLY A 16 27.16 -19.93 -11.80
N PRO A 17 27.62 -20.82 -12.71
CA PRO A 17 27.69 -20.63 -14.17
C PRO A 17 26.32 -20.77 -14.87
N PHE A 18 26.10 -19.97 -15.92
CA PHE A 18 24.93 -20.00 -16.80
C PHE A 18 25.34 -20.27 -18.25
N ASP A 19 24.43 -20.83 -19.05
CA ASP A 19 24.62 -20.89 -20.50
C ASP A 19 24.17 -19.58 -21.19
N ALA A 20 24.51 -19.42 -22.47
CA ALA A 20 24.19 -18.20 -23.21
C ALA A 20 22.67 -17.99 -23.41
N ASP A 21 21.88 -19.06 -23.49
CA ASP A 21 20.44 -18.94 -23.71
C ASP A 21 19.71 -18.55 -22.41
N GLU A 22 20.20 -19.00 -21.26
CA GLU A 22 19.74 -18.58 -19.94
C GLU A 22 20.02 -17.10 -19.70
N ILE A 23 21.21 -16.62 -20.06
CA ILE A 23 21.56 -15.19 -20.00
C ILE A 23 20.60 -14.35 -20.87
N ARG A 24 20.28 -14.79 -22.10
CA ARG A 24 19.28 -14.13 -22.95
C ARG A 24 17.88 -14.15 -22.34
N SER A 25 17.48 -15.28 -21.75
CA SER A 25 16.17 -15.41 -21.11
C SER A 25 16.04 -14.47 -19.91
N ARG A 26 17.07 -14.37 -19.07
CA ARG A 26 17.12 -13.43 -17.93
C ARG A 26 17.06 -11.97 -18.38
N PHE A 27 17.74 -11.62 -19.47
CA PHE A 27 17.63 -10.30 -20.08
C PHE A 27 16.20 -10.01 -20.57
N HIS A 28 15.55 -10.94 -21.29
CA HIS A 28 14.17 -10.77 -21.75
C HIS A 28 13.13 -10.69 -20.63
N ARG A 29 13.40 -11.31 -19.47
CA ARG A 29 12.55 -11.17 -18.26
C ARG A 29 12.78 -9.86 -17.49
N GLY A 30 13.75 -9.05 -17.89
CA GLY A 30 14.13 -7.81 -17.19
C GLY A 30 14.96 -8.04 -15.93
N GLU A 31 15.50 -9.24 -15.71
CA GLU A 31 16.41 -9.53 -14.60
C GLU A 31 17.82 -8.97 -14.86
N LEU A 32 18.17 -8.76 -16.13
CA LEU A 32 19.43 -8.14 -16.56
C LEU A 32 19.15 -6.87 -17.34
N THR A 33 19.95 -5.85 -17.07
CA THR A 33 19.97 -4.58 -17.81
C THR A 33 21.14 -4.56 -18.80
N MET A 34 21.14 -3.60 -19.73
CA MET A 34 22.26 -3.41 -20.68
C MET A 34 23.60 -3.14 -20.00
N GLU A 35 23.57 -2.57 -18.79
CA GLU A 35 24.76 -2.27 -17.97
C GLU A 35 25.19 -3.43 -17.07
N SER A 36 24.44 -4.54 -17.05
CA SER A 36 24.77 -5.70 -16.23
C SER A 36 26.10 -6.29 -16.68
N GLN A 37 27.03 -6.46 -15.72
CA GLN A 37 28.37 -6.95 -15.99
C GLN A 37 28.40 -8.47 -16.05
N LEU A 38 28.95 -9.00 -17.14
CA LEU A 38 29.10 -10.42 -17.40
C LEU A 38 30.58 -10.80 -17.57
N TRP A 39 30.91 -12.03 -17.21
CA TRP A 39 32.23 -12.60 -17.44
C TRP A 39 32.13 -14.06 -17.88
N THR A 40 32.99 -14.50 -18.79
CA THR A 40 33.17 -15.91 -19.13
C THR A 40 34.67 -16.20 -19.20
N GLU A 41 35.04 -17.46 -19.00
CA GLU A 41 36.42 -17.92 -19.12
C GLU A 41 37.02 -17.51 -20.48
N GLY A 42 38.16 -16.79 -20.44
CA GLY A 42 38.83 -16.22 -21.60
C GLY A 42 38.58 -14.71 -21.83
N MET A 43 37.70 -14.06 -21.06
CA MET A 43 37.56 -12.60 -21.06
C MET A 43 38.57 -11.94 -20.10
N VAL A 44 39.11 -10.78 -20.49
CA VAL A 44 40.11 -10.02 -19.71
C VAL A 44 39.53 -9.44 -18.41
N GLY A 45 38.21 -9.20 -18.37
CA GLY A 45 37.52 -8.68 -17.20
C GLY A 45 36.00 -8.66 -17.40
N TRP A 46 35.28 -8.20 -16.38
CA TRP A 46 33.84 -8.00 -16.44
C TRP A 46 33.48 -7.00 -17.53
N THR A 47 32.55 -7.39 -18.42
CA THR A 47 32.15 -6.60 -19.58
C THR A 47 30.63 -6.43 -19.55
N ALA A 48 30.12 -5.23 -19.83
CA ALA A 48 28.68 -4.98 -19.84
C ALA A 48 27.97 -5.82 -20.92
N TYR A 49 26.73 -6.23 -20.66
CA TYR A 49 25.90 -7.04 -21.57
C TYR A 49 25.87 -6.45 -22.99
N ARG A 50 25.73 -5.13 -23.10
CA ARG A 50 25.69 -4.41 -24.39
C ARG A 50 26.98 -4.53 -25.22
N ASP A 51 28.13 -4.80 -24.62
CA ASP A 51 29.42 -4.81 -25.31
C ASP A 51 29.86 -6.22 -25.74
N ILE A 52 29.06 -7.26 -25.44
CA ILE A 52 29.39 -8.65 -25.71
C ILE A 52 28.80 -9.10 -27.06
N GLU A 53 29.65 -9.19 -28.09
CA GLU A 53 29.23 -9.57 -29.46
C GLU A 53 28.44 -10.89 -29.55
N ALA A 54 28.66 -11.84 -28.64
CA ALA A 54 28.00 -13.14 -28.63
C ALA A 54 26.47 -13.06 -28.44
N PHE A 55 25.98 -12.00 -27.80
CA PHE A 55 24.55 -11.78 -27.59
C PHE A 55 23.91 -10.91 -28.68
N HIS A 56 24.72 -10.22 -29.50
CA HIS A 56 24.25 -9.34 -30.58
C HIS A 56 24.28 -10.00 -31.96
N LYS A 57 25.12 -11.01 -32.17
CA LYS A 57 25.13 -11.82 -33.40
C LYS A 57 24.00 -12.86 -33.39
N THR A 58 22.76 -12.39 -33.36
CA THR A 58 21.61 -13.24 -33.71
C THR A 58 21.58 -13.36 -35.22
N GLY A 59 22.34 -14.31 -35.76
CA GLY A 59 22.22 -14.68 -37.17
C GLY A 59 20.80 -15.16 -37.44
N GLU A 60 20.06 -14.40 -38.23
CA GLU A 60 18.80 -14.83 -38.85
C GLU A 60 19.04 -16.10 -39.67
N LYS A 61 18.88 -17.27 -39.06
CA LYS A 61 18.60 -18.49 -39.81
C LYS A 61 17.17 -18.36 -40.32
N LYS A 62 17.08 -17.93 -41.59
CA LYS A 62 15.88 -17.88 -42.44
C LYS A 62 15.10 -19.20 -42.34
N ALA A 63 14.10 -19.24 -41.47
CA ALA A 63 13.03 -20.23 -41.49
C ALA A 63 12.06 -19.82 -42.61
N GLU A 64 11.71 -20.77 -43.49
CA GLU A 64 10.70 -20.57 -44.53
C GLU A 64 9.36 -20.14 -43.89
N GLN A 65 8.90 -18.93 -44.21
CA GLN A 65 7.66 -18.38 -43.71
C GLN A 65 6.44 -18.90 -44.50
N PRO A 66 5.31 -19.17 -43.84
CA PRO A 66 4.02 -19.34 -44.49
C PRO A 66 3.60 -18.03 -45.20
N PRO A 67 2.81 -18.10 -46.29
CA PRO A 67 2.45 -16.94 -47.09
C PRO A 67 1.75 -15.84 -46.28
N GLU A 68 2.23 -14.61 -46.46
CA GLU A 68 1.91 -13.46 -45.65
C GLU A 68 0.44 -12.98 -45.86
N PRO A 69 -0.32 -12.72 -44.77
CA PRO A 69 -1.72 -12.37 -44.87
C PRO A 69 -1.94 -10.94 -45.41
N GLN A 70 -2.92 -10.81 -46.31
CA GLN A 70 -3.16 -9.64 -47.18
C GLN A 70 -3.37 -8.29 -46.44
N TRP A 71 -3.73 -8.31 -45.15
CA TRP A 71 -3.97 -7.10 -44.36
C TRP A 71 -2.69 -6.28 -44.08
N LYS A 72 -1.51 -6.87 -44.16
CA LYS A 72 -0.24 -6.13 -44.03
C LYS A 72 0.01 -5.19 -45.20
N LYS A 73 -0.45 -5.53 -46.41
CA LYS A 73 -0.39 -4.62 -47.56
C LYS A 73 -1.33 -3.43 -47.38
N SER A 74 -2.49 -3.65 -46.77
CA SER A 74 -3.46 -2.59 -46.42
C SER A 74 -2.89 -1.59 -45.42
N LEU A 75 -2.14 -2.09 -44.42
CA LEU A 75 -1.54 -1.27 -43.37
C LEU A 75 -0.32 -0.47 -43.86
N GLN A 76 0.46 -1.04 -44.78
CA GLN A 76 1.54 -0.30 -45.45
C GLN A 76 1.02 0.83 -46.33
N GLU A 77 -0.10 0.62 -47.04
CA GLU A 77 -0.73 1.68 -47.85
C GLU A 77 -1.32 2.80 -46.97
N ALA A 78 -1.92 2.44 -45.82
CA ALA A 78 -2.46 3.40 -44.85
C ALA A 78 -1.36 4.24 -44.17
N ASN A 79 -0.25 3.61 -43.77
CA ASN A 79 0.88 4.32 -43.17
C ASN A 79 1.58 5.26 -44.17
N ARG A 80 1.62 4.87 -45.45
CA ARG A 80 2.17 5.72 -46.52
C ARG A 80 1.31 6.97 -46.79
N GLN A 81 0.01 6.93 -46.47
CA GLN A 81 -0.87 8.10 -46.52
C GLN A 81 -0.71 9.00 -45.29
N LEU A 82 -0.38 8.43 -44.12
CA LEU A 82 -0.09 9.19 -42.90
C LEU A 82 1.22 9.98 -43.00
N ASP A 83 2.24 9.44 -43.67
CA ASP A 83 3.53 10.11 -43.86
C ASP A 83 3.48 11.31 -44.83
N GLN A 84 2.37 11.48 -45.58
CA GLN A 84 2.16 12.64 -46.46
C GLN A 84 1.45 13.81 -45.76
N ILE A 85 1.11 13.68 -44.47
CA ILE A 85 0.52 14.77 -43.68
C ILE A 85 1.67 15.51 -42.97
N GLU A 86 2.03 16.65 -43.55
CA GLU A 86 3.18 17.51 -43.24
C GLU A 86 3.35 17.88 -41.73
N PRO A 87 4.59 17.89 -41.20
CA PRO A 87 4.88 18.14 -39.78
C PRO A 87 4.70 19.60 -39.30
N GLU A 88 4.40 20.56 -40.18
CA GLU A 88 4.26 21.97 -39.80
C GLU A 88 3.05 22.27 -38.90
N ARG A 89 2.00 21.43 -38.92
CA ARG A 89 0.83 21.62 -38.04
C ARG A 89 1.07 21.27 -36.58
N VAL A 90 2.08 20.46 -36.27
CA VAL A 90 2.36 20.01 -34.89
C VAL A 90 3.25 21.03 -34.17
N GLN A 91 4.22 21.63 -34.85
CA GLN A 91 5.09 22.65 -34.24
C GLN A 91 4.33 23.94 -33.87
N LYS A 92 3.32 24.33 -34.66
CA LYS A 92 2.50 25.52 -34.37
C LYS A 92 1.54 25.35 -33.18
N LYS A 93 1.31 24.10 -32.72
CA LYS A 93 0.42 23.79 -31.59
C LYS A 93 1.17 23.52 -30.28
N LEU A 94 2.47 23.20 -30.34
CA LEU A 94 3.31 23.07 -29.14
C LEU A 94 3.81 24.44 -28.61
N ALA A 95 3.90 25.46 -29.46
CA ALA A 95 4.34 26.80 -29.06
C ALA A 95 3.29 27.62 -28.28
N SER A 96 2.07 27.11 -28.09
CA SER A 96 0.96 27.81 -27.40
C SER A 96 0.55 27.18 -26.07
N LEU A 97 1.34 26.27 -25.52
CA LEU A 97 1.05 25.67 -24.21
C LEU A 97 1.67 26.55 -23.10
N PRO A 98 0.88 27.01 -22.11
CA PRO A 98 1.39 27.81 -21.01
C PRO A 98 2.38 26.99 -20.17
N ARG A 99 3.52 27.61 -19.85
CA ARG A 99 4.61 27.05 -19.08
C ARG A 99 4.15 26.87 -17.63
N GLN A 100 4.08 25.63 -17.16
CA GLN A 100 3.75 25.33 -15.76
C GLN A 100 4.90 25.78 -14.86
N GLU A 101 4.57 26.60 -13.86
CA GLU A 101 5.45 27.05 -12.79
C GLU A 101 5.79 25.88 -11.85
N GLU A 102 7.05 25.83 -11.42
CA GLU A 102 7.56 24.92 -10.40
C GLU A 102 6.90 25.22 -9.06
N ILE A 103 6.08 24.29 -8.59
CA ILE A 103 5.54 24.30 -7.23
C ILE A 103 6.66 23.88 -6.29
N GLN A 104 7.19 24.83 -5.52
CA GLN A 104 7.99 24.54 -4.33
C GLN A 104 7.02 24.17 -3.20
N VAL A 105 7.17 22.95 -2.67
CA VAL A 105 6.42 22.47 -1.51
C VAL A 105 7.27 22.74 -0.28
N GLU A 106 6.87 23.75 0.49
CA GLU A 106 7.41 24.09 1.80
C GLU A 106 6.60 23.33 2.86
N GLU A 107 7.28 22.50 3.66
CA GLU A 107 6.69 21.60 4.65
C GLU A 107 6.51 22.33 5.99
N GLU A 108 5.32 22.87 6.25
CA GLU A 108 4.94 23.41 7.55
C GLU A 108 4.48 22.29 8.51
N LEU A 109 5.26 22.06 9.57
CA LEU A 109 4.93 21.20 10.70
C LEU A 109 4.03 21.95 11.70
N GLY A 110 2.76 21.53 11.78
CA GLY A 110 1.80 22.02 12.77
C GLY A 110 2.02 21.45 14.19
N PRO A 111 1.71 22.22 15.26
CA PRO A 111 1.87 21.80 16.64
C PRO A 111 0.60 21.16 17.22
N GLU A 112 0.44 19.84 17.09
CA GLU A 112 -0.55 19.07 17.87
C GLU A 112 0.04 17.76 18.38
N LEU A 113 0.61 17.79 19.58
CA LEU A 113 0.79 16.62 20.45
C LEU A 113 1.11 17.12 21.88
N LYS A 114 0.07 17.60 22.56
CA LYS A 114 0.10 17.99 23.98
C LYS A 114 -1.05 17.31 24.75
N VAL A 115 -1.18 15.98 24.69
CA VAL A 115 -2.09 15.24 25.60
C VAL A 115 -1.63 13.80 25.85
N VAL A 116 -0.37 13.54 26.24
CA VAL A 116 0.01 12.21 26.81
C VAL A 116 1.18 12.30 27.81
N GLU A 117 1.23 13.33 28.66
CA GLU A 117 2.33 13.52 29.63
C GLU A 117 1.87 13.62 31.10
N GLU A 118 0.71 13.06 31.44
CA GLU A 118 0.17 13.12 32.82
C GLU A 118 0.05 11.75 33.51
N PHE A 119 0.82 10.73 33.09
CA PHE A 119 0.75 9.39 33.70
C PHE A 119 2.08 8.81 34.23
N LEU A 120 3.14 9.62 34.33
CA LEU A 120 4.49 9.14 34.70
C LEU A 120 5.20 10.00 35.76
N ALA A 121 4.45 10.71 36.60
CA ALA A 121 5.02 11.50 37.71
C ALA A 121 4.73 10.83 39.07
N LEU A 122 5.43 9.72 39.36
CA LEU A 122 5.52 9.17 40.72
C LEU A 122 6.69 8.17 40.80
N GLU A 123 7.92 8.66 40.72
CA GLU A 123 9.09 7.90 41.22
C GLU A 123 10.27 8.85 41.54
N GLU A 124 10.64 8.82 42.82
CA GLU A 124 11.93 9.12 43.48
C GLU A 124 12.71 10.42 43.15
N GLU A 125 12.73 11.32 44.15
CA GLU A 125 13.75 12.36 44.31
C GLU A 125 15.10 11.72 44.71
N GLU A 126 16.01 11.54 43.74
CA GLU A 126 17.44 11.37 44.02
C GLU A 126 18.12 12.75 44.09
N GLU A 127 18.76 13.04 45.23
CA GLU A 127 19.55 14.23 45.50
C GLU A 127 20.72 14.36 44.50
N LEU A 128 20.64 15.35 43.60
CA LEU A 128 21.73 15.71 42.71
C LEU A 128 22.90 16.35 43.49
N PRO A 129 24.17 16.04 43.14
CA PRO A 129 25.34 16.63 43.77
C PRO A 129 25.48 18.14 43.45
N PRO A 130 26.11 18.92 44.34
CA PRO A 130 26.19 20.38 44.21
C PRO A 130 26.95 20.82 42.95
N PRO A 131 26.56 21.97 42.35
CA PRO A 131 27.13 22.46 41.11
C PRO A 131 28.61 22.83 41.25
N LEU A 132 29.40 22.43 40.26
CA LEU A 132 30.81 22.80 40.13
C LEU A 132 30.97 24.32 39.90
N PRO A 133 32.07 24.92 40.38
CA PRO A 133 32.34 26.34 40.19
C PRO A 133 32.53 26.70 38.70
N PRO A 134 32.12 27.91 38.28
CA PRO A 134 32.21 28.34 36.88
C PRO A 134 33.65 28.47 36.43
N LEU A 135 33.94 27.93 35.24
CA LEU A 135 35.21 28.09 34.56
C LEU A 135 35.37 29.53 34.02
N PRO A 136 36.61 30.05 33.91
CA PRO A 136 36.88 31.38 33.39
C PRO A 136 36.42 31.51 31.94
N ILE A 137 35.68 32.60 31.65
CA ILE A 137 35.22 32.97 30.33
C ILE A 137 36.43 33.49 29.52
N GLU A 138 36.77 32.80 28.44
CA GLU A 138 37.70 33.26 27.42
C GLU A 138 36.95 34.25 26.51
N GLU A 139 37.43 35.48 26.41
CA GLU A 139 36.92 36.51 25.49
C GLU A 139 37.20 36.08 24.04
N GLU A 140 36.15 35.72 23.30
CA GLU A 140 36.21 35.56 21.84
C GLU A 140 36.06 36.93 21.17
N GLU A 141 37.05 37.28 20.35
CA GLU A 141 37.10 38.49 19.52
C GLU A 141 35.93 38.52 18.51
N ALA A 142 35.25 39.66 18.46
CA ALA A 142 34.19 39.94 17.52
C ALA A 142 34.72 40.00 16.08
N VAL A 143 34.21 39.11 15.22
CA VAL A 143 34.36 39.21 13.76
C VAL A 143 33.18 40.01 13.21
N GLU A 144 33.48 41.23 12.74
CA GLU A 144 32.62 42.06 11.90
C GLU A 144 32.34 41.33 10.58
N ILE A 145 31.06 41.06 10.29
CA ILE A 145 30.62 40.64 8.95
C ILE A 145 29.65 41.71 8.43
N HIS A 146 30.07 42.29 7.31
CA HIS A 146 29.38 43.26 6.47
C HIS A 146 27.99 42.78 6.03
N GLU A 147 26.98 43.62 6.27
CA GLU A 147 25.68 43.60 5.60
C GLU A 147 25.82 44.28 4.22
N ASP A 148 25.46 43.57 3.16
CA ASP A 148 25.28 44.13 1.82
C ASP A 148 23.81 44.10 1.42
N GLU A 149 23.40 45.24 0.88
CA GLU A 149 22.07 45.71 0.49
C GLU A 149 21.52 45.03 -0.78
N VAL A 150 20.22 44.73 -0.82
CA VAL A 150 19.41 44.66 -2.05
C VAL A 150 17.92 44.91 -1.70
N PRO A 151 17.06 45.37 -2.62
CA PRO A 151 16.62 46.75 -2.62
C PRO A 151 15.13 46.93 -2.35
N ASP A 152 14.85 48.14 -1.92
CA ASP A 152 13.58 48.83 -1.79
C ASP A 152 12.74 48.79 -3.09
N PHE A 153 11.52 48.26 -3.01
CA PHE A 153 10.47 48.56 -3.97
C PHE A 153 9.16 48.87 -3.22
N LEU A 154 8.98 50.17 -3.01
CA LEU A 154 7.72 50.82 -2.69
C LEU A 154 6.66 50.53 -3.76
N GLU A 155 5.46 50.12 -3.35
CA GLU A 155 4.24 50.89 -3.63
C GLU A 155 3.05 50.35 -2.79
N VAL A 156 2.63 51.16 -1.83
CA VAL A 156 1.40 51.00 -1.05
C VAL A 156 0.42 52.06 -1.53
N VAL A 157 -0.62 51.68 -2.29
CA VAL A 157 -1.90 52.42 -2.43
C VAL A 157 -2.99 51.44 -2.95
N PRO A 158 -4.29 51.79 -2.92
CA PRO A 158 -5.25 51.50 -1.86
C PRO A 158 -6.29 50.44 -2.27
N THR A 159 -6.94 49.85 -1.26
CA THR A 159 -8.17 49.06 -1.38
C THR A 159 -9.26 49.88 -2.09
N GLN A 160 -9.59 49.53 -3.34
CA GLN A 160 -10.81 49.96 -4.00
C GLN A 160 -11.92 48.93 -3.76
N GLU A 161 -13.07 49.45 -3.33
CA GLU A 161 -14.37 48.81 -3.35
C GLU A 161 -14.66 48.24 -4.74
N GLU A 162 -14.99 46.95 -4.82
CA GLU A 162 -15.64 46.39 -5.99
C GLU A 162 -17.00 45.83 -5.58
N MET A 163 -18.01 46.69 -5.75
CA MET A 163 -19.37 46.29 -6.06
C MET A 163 -19.36 45.58 -7.42
N VAL A 164 -19.92 44.37 -7.48
CA VAL A 164 -20.47 43.80 -8.71
C VAL A 164 -21.77 43.12 -8.27
N GLU A 165 -22.86 43.86 -8.33
CA GLU A 165 -23.84 43.85 -9.42
C GLU A 165 -24.66 42.54 -9.50
N ASP A 166 -25.78 42.67 -8.80
CA ASP A 166 -27.08 42.07 -9.01
C ASP A 166 -27.38 41.71 -10.48
N HIS A 167 -27.56 40.41 -10.75
CA HIS A 167 -28.26 39.90 -11.92
C HIS A 167 -29.35 38.93 -11.48
N THR A 168 -30.33 39.49 -10.77
CA THR A 168 -31.69 38.97 -10.68
C THR A 168 -32.36 39.14 -12.04
N GLY A 169 -32.38 38.07 -12.83
CA GLY A 169 -33.21 37.97 -14.02
C GLY A 169 -34.68 37.86 -13.64
N GLU A 170 -35.33 39.00 -13.40
CA GLU A 170 -36.79 39.12 -13.35
C GLU A 170 -37.37 38.87 -14.75
N PHE A 171 -38.18 37.82 -14.86
CA PHE A 171 -39.07 37.65 -15.99
C PHE A 171 -40.25 38.59 -15.84
N GLU A 172 -40.22 39.67 -16.62
CA GLU A 172 -41.29 40.63 -16.85
C GLU A 172 -42.48 39.93 -17.51
N ILE A 173 -43.52 39.59 -16.72
CA ILE A 173 -44.83 39.24 -17.27
C ILE A 173 -45.57 40.56 -17.51
N GLN A 174 -45.62 40.96 -18.77
CA GLN A 174 -46.46 42.05 -19.26
C GLN A 174 -47.91 41.87 -18.78
N ALA A 175 -48.33 42.77 -17.90
CA ALA A 175 -49.72 43.07 -17.63
C ALA A 175 -50.29 43.79 -18.87
N LEU A 176 -50.84 43.02 -19.80
CA LEU A 176 -51.71 43.56 -20.84
C LEU A 176 -53.10 43.75 -20.24
N ASN A 177 -53.33 45.01 -19.91
CA ASN A 177 -54.60 45.69 -19.80
C ASN A 177 -55.46 45.36 -21.03
N GLU A 178 -56.62 44.73 -20.84
CA GLU A 178 -57.72 44.90 -21.79
C GLU A 178 -59.06 44.89 -21.07
N GLU A 179 -59.80 45.93 -21.39
CA GLU A 179 -60.98 46.47 -20.74
C GLU A 179 -62.17 45.51 -20.74
N ALA A 180 -63.01 45.69 -19.73
CA ALA A 180 -64.38 45.19 -19.72
C ALA A 180 -65.16 45.67 -20.95
N PRO A 181 -66.10 44.85 -21.42
CA PRO A 181 -67.42 45.39 -21.65
C PRO A 181 -68.50 44.55 -20.97
N GLU A 182 -69.33 45.29 -20.24
CA GLU A 182 -70.79 45.24 -20.21
C GLU A 182 -71.49 43.90 -20.53
N GLU A 183 -72.17 43.44 -19.48
CA GLU A 183 -73.53 42.91 -19.48
C GLU A 183 -74.18 42.72 -20.85
N THR A 184 -74.30 41.46 -21.26
CA THR A 184 -75.35 41.02 -22.17
C THR A 184 -76.07 39.82 -21.57
N GLU A 185 -77.27 40.10 -21.05
CA GLU A 185 -78.32 39.11 -20.87
C GLU A 185 -78.53 38.38 -22.19
N THR A 186 -78.22 37.08 -22.24
CA THR A 186 -78.82 36.13 -23.20
C THR A 186 -78.91 34.78 -22.49
N ASP A 187 -80.10 34.39 -22.06
CA ASP A 187 -81.13 33.70 -22.85
C ASP A 187 -81.03 32.18 -22.65
N GLU A 188 -82.12 31.63 -22.16
CA GLU A 188 -82.32 30.22 -21.85
C GLU A 188 -82.17 29.38 -23.12
N THR A 189 -81.03 28.71 -23.32
CA THR A 189 -80.93 27.70 -24.37
C THR A 189 -80.16 26.45 -23.93
N ALA A 190 -80.93 25.36 -23.87
CA ALA A 190 -80.64 23.93 -23.89
C ALA A 190 -79.23 23.39 -23.53
N PRO A 191 -79.14 22.28 -22.78
CA PRO A 191 -77.88 21.63 -22.42
C PRO A 191 -77.15 21.12 -23.67
N HIS A 192 -76.17 21.89 -24.15
CA HIS A 192 -75.28 21.46 -25.22
C HIS A 192 -74.23 20.46 -24.70
N PRO A 193 -74.06 19.29 -25.35
CA PRO A 193 -73.17 18.21 -24.90
C PRO A 193 -71.66 18.55 -24.94
N VAL A 194 -71.27 19.75 -25.36
CA VAL A 194 -69.89 20.16 -25.65
C VAL A 194 -69.01 20.26 -24.39
N ARG A 195 -69.58 20.61 -23.22
CA ARG A 195 -68.84 20.66 -21.94
C ARG A 195 -68.39 19.28 -21.45
N TRP A 196 -69.07 18.21 -21.86
CA TRP A 196 -68.69 16.84 -21.49
C TRP A 196 -67.54 16.33 -22.37
N TRP A 197 -67.53 16.72 -23.64
CA TRP A 197 -66.46 16.37 -24.58
C TRP A 197 -65.13 17.06 -24.26
N SER A 198 -65.13 18.32 -23.80
CA SER A 198 -63.88 18.99 -23.39
C SER A 198 -63.25 18.37 -22.14
N GLY A 199 -64.06 17.93 -21.17
CA GLY A 199 -63.59 17.17 -20.01
C GLY A 199 -63.01 15.80 -20.38
N MET A 200 -63.66 15.09 -21.32
CA MET A 200 -63.16 13.81 -21.84
C MET A 200 -61.85 13.99 -22.61
N ILE A 201 -61.71 15.04 -23.42
CA ILE A 201 -60.47 15.35 -24.15
C ILE A 201 -59.33 15.65 -23.17
N LEU A 202 -59.56 16.47 -22.15
CA LEU A 202 -58.54 16.73 -21.11
C LEU A 202 -58.16 15.47 -20.35
N MET A 203 -59.12 14.60 -20.04
CA MET A 203 -58.83 13.30 -19.40
C MET A 203 -58.00 12.40 -20.32
N VAL A 204 -58.30 12.35 -21.62
CA VAL A 204 -57.53 11.56 -22.60
C VAL A 204 -56.12 12.14 -22.77
N ILE A 205 -55.97 13.47 -22.86
CA ILE A 205 -54.65 14.12 -22.93
C ILE A 205 -53.84 13.83 -21.66
N ALA A 206 -54.46 13.94 -20.48
CA ALA A 206 -53.81 13.59 -19.22
C ALA A 206 -53.41 12.11 -19.19
N LEU A 207 -54.24 11.21 -19.71
CA LEU A 207 -53.98 9.78 -19.77
C LEU A 207 -52.87 9.43 -20.79
N VAL A 208 -52.82 10.12 -21.94
CA VAL A 208 -51.74 9.97 -22.93
C VAL A 208 -50.43 10.54 -22.39
N ALA A 209 -50.45 11.69 -21.74
CA ALA A 209 -49.28 12.27 -21.06
C ALA A 209 -48.78 11.34 -19.94
N LEU A 210 -49.71 10.74 -19.18
CA LEU A 210 -49.39 9.74 -18.16
C LEU A 210 -48.74 8.50 -18.80
N ILE A 211 -49.30 7.95 -19.89
CA ILE A 211 -48.72 6.81 -20.62
C ILE A 211 -47.34 7.17 -21.17
N TRP A 212 -47.16 8.36 -21.76
CA TRP A 212 -45.88 8.80 -22.31
C TRP A 212 -44.82 8.97 -21.21
N PHE A 213 -45.22 9.48 -20.05
CA PHE A 213 -44.35 9.60 -18.88
C PHE A 213 -44.02 8.25 -18.23
N ILE A 214 -44.93 7.28 -18.34
CA ILE A 214 -44.75 5.89 -17.86
C ILE A 214 -43.96 5.05 -18.87
N TRP A 215 -43.88 5.44 -20.15
CA TRP A 215 -43.24 4.62 -21.18
C TRP A 215 -41.76 4.39 -20.81
N PRO A 216 -41.33 3.13 -20.61
CA PRO A 216 -39.96 2.85 -20.20
C PRO A 216 -39.00 3.32 -21.29
N LYS A 217 -38.21 4.36 -21.00
CA LYS A 217 -37.03 4.71 -21.81
C LYS A 217 -36.13 3.47 -21.82
N LYS A 218 -35.74 2.99 -23.01
CA LYS A 218 -34.74 1.92 -23.15
C LYS A 218 -33.45 2.40 -22.51
N LEU A 219 -33.22 2.03 -21.26
CA LEU A 219 -32.01 2.37 -20.53
C LEU A 219 -30.89 1.51 -21.12
N VAL A 220 -29.83 2.18 -21.60
CA VAL A 220 -28.59 1.52 -21.99
C VAL A 220 -28.02 0.89 -20.73
N ALA A 221 -27.82 -0.42 -20.73
CA ALA A 221 -27.30 -1.11 -19.57
C ALA A 221 -25.91 -0.54 -19.21
N PRO A 222 -25.63 -0.24 -17.93
CA PRO A 222 -24.40 0.45 -17.50
C PRO A 222 -23.13 -0.43 -17.58
N PHE A 223 -23.13 -1.46 -18.42
CA PHE A 223 -22.15 -2.55 -18.41
C PHE A 223 -21.07 -2.45 -19.47
N ASN A 224 -20.91 -1.31 -20.12
CA ASN A 224 -19.91 -1.15 -21.20
C ASN A 224 -18.50 -1.57 -20.76
N ASP A 225 -18.20 -1.44 -19.47
CA ASP A 225 -16.90 -1.78 -18.86
C ASP A 225 -16.74 -3.27 -18.47
N LEU A 226 -17.81 -4.07 -18.42
CA LEU A 226 -17.75 -5.48 -18.01
C LEU A 226 -17.50 -6.42 -19.18
N SER A 227 -16.80 -7.53 -18.93
CA SER A 227 -16.67 -8.64 -19.87
C SER A 227 -18.03 -9.33 -20.12
N ASP A 228 -18.20 -9.94 -21.29
CA ASP A 228 -19.47 -10.62 -21.64
C ASP A 228 -19.83 -11.75 -20.68
N ALA A 229 -18.82 -12.46 -20.15
CA ALA A 229 -19.02 -13.47 -19.12
C ALA A 229 -19.62 -12.86 -17.85
N GLN A 230 -19.06 -11.76 -17.34
CA GLN A 230 -19.56 -11.04 -16.16
C GLN A 230 -20.98 -10.52 -16.39
N ARG A 231 -21.25 -9.92 -17.57
CA ARG A 231 -22.58 -9.46 -17.96
C ARG A 231 -23.61 -10.58 -17.95
N SER A 232 -23.23 -11.76 -18.47
CA SER A 232 -24.12 -12.93 -18.51
C SER A 232 -24.50 -13.41 -17.11
N VAL A 233 -23.55 -13.41 -16.18
CA VAL A 233 -23.76 -13.81 -14.78
C VAL A 233 -24.69 -12.83 -14.07
N LEU A 234 -24.46 -11.52 -14.21
CA LEU A 234 -25.33 -10.49 -13.62
C LEU A 234 -26.75 -10.53 -14.20
N THR A 235 -26.88 -10.72 -15.51
CA THR A 235 -28.18 -10.80 -16.19
C THR A 235 -28.94 -12.06 -15.81
N HIS A 236 -28.25 -13.21 -15.71
CA HIS A 236 -28.84 -14.46 -15.28
C HIS A 236 -29.34 -14.38 -13.84
N PHE A 237 -28.55 -13.77 -12.94
CA PHE A 237 -28.95 -13.53 -11.56
C PHE A 237 -30.20 -12.67 -11.47
N ALA A 238 -30.23 -11.52 -12.15
CA ALA A 238 -31.36 -10.60 -12.14
C ALA A 238 -32.67 -11.26 -12.59
N LYS A 239 -32.62 -12.17 -13.58
CA LYS A 239 -33.81 -12.82 -14.14
C LYS A 239 -34.31 -14.03 -13.37
N ASN A 240 -33.41 -14.76 -12.69
CA ASN A 240 -33.74 -16.07 -12.10
C ASN A 240 -33.78 -16.08 -10.57
N ALA A 241 -33.34 -15.01 -9.91
CA ALA A 241 -33.37 -14.93 -8.46
C ALA A 241 -34.82 -14.82 -7.92
N PRO A 242 -35.12 -15.41 -6.76
CA PRO A 242 -36.47 -15.40 -6.19
C PRO A 242 -36.89 -13.98 -5.77
N ASP A 243 -38.11 -13.57 -6.09
CA ASP A 243 -38.62 -12.20 -5.90
C ASP A 243 -39.03 -11.85 -4.44
N LYS A 244 -38.83 -12.76 -3.48
CA LYS A 244 -39.32 -12.53 -2.10
C LYS A 244 -38.58 -11.39 -1.39
N ASN A 245 -37.25 -11.46 -1.33
CA ASN A 245 -36.41 -10.47 -0.65
C ASN A 245 -35.48 -9.78 -1.64
N TRP A 246 -34.95 -8.61 -1.28
CA TRP A 246 -33.87 -8.01 -2.06
C TRP A 246 -32.63 -8.89 -2.01
N LEU A 247 -32.14 -9.31 -3.17
CA LEU A 247 -30.92 -10.08 -3.34
C LEU A 247 -30.03 -9.36 -4.33
N PHE A 248 -28.74 -9.33 -4.01
CA PHE A 248 -27.75 -8.62 -4.82
C PHE A 248 -26.62 -9.54 -5.24
N LYS A 249 -26.18 -9.38 -6.49
CA LYS A 249 -24.93 -9.92 -6.99
C LYS A 249 -24.02 -8.76 -7.34
N LEU A 250 -22.85 -8.71 -6.70
CA LEU A 250 -21.87 -7.65 -6.89
C LEU A 250 -20.68 -8.14 -7.72
N MET A 251 -20.08 -7.23 -8.46
CA MET A 251 -18.80 -7.42 -9.16
C MET A 251 -17.98 -6.15 -9.05
N VAL A 252 -16.68 -6.29 -8.76
CA VAL A 252 -15.75 -5.17 -8.64
C VAL A 252 -14.81 -5.20 -9.84
N ASP A 253 -14.72 -4.07 -10.53
CA ASP A 253 -13.65 -3.80 -11.49
C ASP A 253 -12.52 -3.08 -10.77
N LYS A 254 -11.40 -3.78 -10.56
CA LYS A 254 -10.24 -3.26 -9.84
C LYS A 254 -9.49 -2.18 -10.63
N GLU A 255 -9.50 -2.26 -11.96
CA GLU A 255 -8.75 -1.33 -12.80
C GLU A 255 -9.40 0.05 -12.79
N LYS A 256 -10.73 0.08 -12.79
CA LYS A 256 -11.51 1.32 -12.83
C LYS A 256 -12.03 1.77 -11.46
N GLY A 257 -11.85 0.96 -10.42
CA GLY A 257 -12.39 1.24 -9.09
C GLY A 257 -13.92 1.33 -9.09
N LYS A 258 -14.61 0.55 -9.93
CA LYS A 258 -16.07 0.58 -10.07
C LYS A 258 -16.72 -0.66 -9.49
N LEU A 259 -17.85 -0.47 -8.82
CA LEU A 259 -18.69 -1.52 -8.31
C LEU A 259 -19.93 -1.66 -9.18
N PHE A 260 -20.15 -2.85 -9.72
CA PHE A 260 -21.35 -3.20 -10.48
C PHE A 260 -22.26 -4.07 -9.61
N VAL A 261 -23.56 -3.78 -9.67
CA VAL A 261 -24.59 -4.48 -8.90
C VAL A 261 -25.70 -4.94 -9.83
N ALA A 262 -26.15 -6.19 -9.63
CA ALA A 262 -27.42 -6.69 -10.13
C ALA A 262 -28.35 -7.03 -8.97
N ALA A 263 -29.58 -6.54 -9.03
CA ALA A 263 -30.66 -6.87 -8.10
C ALA A 263 -31.64 -7.84 -8.77
N ASN A 264 -32.37 -8.60 -7.96
CA ASN A 264 -33.46 -9.48 -8.41
C ASN A 264 -34.77 -8.74 -8.69
N LYS A 265 -34.93 -7.51 -8.20
CA LYS A 265 -36.13 -6.68 -8.37
C LYS A 265 -35.85 -5.55 -9.35
N SER A 266 -36.77 -5.33 -10.30
CA SER A 266 -36.75 -4.13 -11.14
C SER A 266 -37.32 -2.94 -10.40
N ASP A 267 -36.47 -2.18 -9.73
CA ASP A 267 -36.87 -0.88 -9.18
C ASP A 267 -35.72 0.11 -9.35
N ARG A 268 -36.02 1.40 -9.18
CA ARG A 268 -34.95 2.38 -9.03
C ARG A 268 -34.62 2.50 -7.55
N ALA A 269 -33.35 2.63 -7.20
CA ALA A 269 -32.94 2.80 -5.81
C ALA A 269 -31.61 3.54 -5.72
N LYS A 270 -31.45 4.36 -4.69
CA LYS A 270 -30.14 4.89 -4.30
C LYS A 270 -29.59 3.99 -3.22
N LEU A 271 -28.48 3.32 -3.50
CA LEU A 271 -27.88 2.32 -2.62
C LEU A 271 -26.51 2.81 -2.14
N THR A 272 -26.24 2.64 -0.86
CA THR A 272 -24.92 2.75 -0.25
C THR A 272 -24.45 1.35 0.10
N VAL A 273 -23.30 0.97 -0.45
CA VAL A 273 -22.65 -0.32 -0.25
C VAL A 273 -21.45 -0.11 0.65
N HIS A 274 -21.43 -0.79 1.78
CA HIS A 274 -20.29 -0.85 2.69
C HIS A 274 -19.67 -2.24 2.62
N MET A 275 -18.37 -2.33 2.35
CA MET A 275 -17.64 -3.58 2.23
C MET A 275 -16.51 -3.62 3.25
N ARG A 276 -16.51 -4.61 4.13
CA ARG A 276 -15.46 -4.83 5.14
C ARG A 276 -14.73 -6.13 4.84
N GLY A 277 -13.43 -6.05 4.62
CA GLY A 277 -12.61 -7.23 4.41
C GLY A 277 -12.63 -8.13 5.64
N THR A 278 -12.82 -9.43 5.44
CA THR A 278 -12.85 -10.40 6.55
C THR A 278 -11.42 -10.69 6.99
N PRO A 279 -11.06 -10.52 8.28
CA PRO A 279 -9.73 -10.88 8.78
C PRO A 279 -9.35 -12.31 8.38
N ASP A 280 -8.07 -12.53 8.08
CA ASP A 280 -7.49 -13.81 7.64
C ASP A 280 -7.99 -14.35 6.29
N LYS A 281 -8.91 -13.65 5.63
CA LYS A 281 -9.41 -13.97 4.29
C LYS A 281 -9.05 -12.93 3.23
N LEU A 282 -8.11 -12.05 3.56
CA LEU A 282 -7.54 -11.07 2.63
C LEU A 282 -6.09 -11.43 2.33
N LEU A 283 -5.70 -11.30 1.06
CA LEU A 283 -4.32 -11.31 0.61
C LEU A 283 -3.67 -9.94 0.85
N SER A 284 -3.79 -9.42 2.06
CA SER A 284 -3.21 -8.17 2.54
C SER A 284 -2.97 -8.24 4.05
N LEU A 285 -1.97 -7.50 4.53
CA LEU A 285 -1.72 -7.29 5.96
C LEU A 285 -2.65 -6.23 6.56
N GLU A 286 -3.13 -5.31 5.72
CA GLU A 286 -4.00 -4.21 6.12
C GLU A 286 -5.47 -4.64 6.05
N ASN A 287 -6.25 -4.20 7.02
CA ASN A 287 -7.71 -4.24 6.90
C ASN A 287 -8.13 -3.36 5.73
N SER A 288 -9.15 -3.79 4.99
CA SER A 288 -9.66 -3.08 3.83
C SER A 288 -11.14 -2.81 4.03
N GLU A 289 -11.49 -1.53 4.13
CA GLU A 289 -12.88 -1.08 4.20
C GLU A 289 -13.17 -0.14 3.05
N MET A 290 -14.29 -0.37 2.37
CA MET A 290 -14.66 0.35 1.16
C MET A 290 -16.12 0.75 1.22
N MET A 291 -16.42 1.91 0.66
CA MET A 291 -17.78 2.39 0.50
C MET A 291 -18.02 2.78 -0.95
N ALA A 292 -19.23 2.54 -1.43
CA ALA A 292 -19.65 2.97 -2.76
C ALA A 292 -21.10 3.42 -2.72
N THR A 293 -21.41 4.53 -3.38
CA THR A 293 -22.80 4.93 -3.64
C THR A 293 -23.12 4.58 -5.08
N LEU A 294 -24.27 3.94 -5.30
CA LEU A 294 -24.70 3.54 -6.64
C LEU A 294 -26.19 3.80 -6.85
N ASP A 295 -26.53 4.18 -8.08
CA ASP A 295 -27.90 4.33 -8.53
C ASP A 295 -28.32 3.06 -9.26
N LEU A 296 -29.22 2.29 -8.64
CA LEU A 296 -29.87 1.15 -9.25
C LEU A 296 -30.95 1.65 -10.22
N ASN A 297 -30.85 1.23 -11.48
CA ASN A 297 -31.83 1.49 -12.52
C ASN A 297 -32.35 0.15 -13.05
N ASP A 298 -33.62 -0.14 -12.75
CA ASP A 298 -34.25 -1.43 -13.00
C ASP A 298 -33.53 -2.56 -12.25
N TYR A 299 -32.85 -3.47 -12.94
CA TYR A 299 -32.15 -4.58 -12.32
C TYR A 299 -30.69 -4.27 -12.02
N PHE A 300 -30.15 -3.17 -12.52
CA PHE A 300 -28.70 -2.99 -12.65
C PHE A 300 -28.26 -1.62 -12.15
N GLY A 301 -27.10 -1.56 -11.51
CA GLY A 301 -26.50 -0.32 -11.02
C GLY A 301 -24.99 -0.38 -11.11
N SER A 302 -24.37 0.79 -11.17
CA SER A 302 -22.91 0.95 -11.12
C SER A 302 -22.57 2.11 -10.20
N SER A 303 -21.50 2.00 -9.42
CA SER A 303 -20.94 3.14 -8.71
C SER A 303 -20.14 4.02 -9.66
N SER A 304 -20.07 5.32 -9.37
CA SER A 304 -19.15 6.24 -10.05
C SER A 304 -17.70 5.95 -9.67
N GLU A 305 -17.48 5.72 -8.37
CA GLU A 305 -16.17 5.47 -7.77
C GLU A 305 -16.36 4.63 -6.50
N LEU A 306 -15.31 3.91 -6.12
CA LEU A 306 -15.23 3.18 -4.87
C LEU A 306 -14.25 3.91 -3.96
N THR A 307 -14.76 4.40 -2.83
CA THR A 307 -13.94 5.13 -1.85
C THR A 307 -13.40 4.14 -0.84
N LEU A 308 -12.07 4.13 -0.66
CA LEU A 308 -11.41 3.29 0.32
C LEU A 308 -11.38 4.05 1.65
N ASN A 309 -12.11 3.57 2.65
CA ASN A 309 -12.16 4.18 3.98
C ASN A 309 -10.96 3.74 4.84
N VAL A 310 -10.53 2.48 4.68
CA VAL A 310 -9.38 1.89 5.40
C VAL A 310 -8.54 1.07 4.42
N GLY A 311 -7.21 1.28 4.46
CA GLY A 311 -6.20 0.58 3.67
C GLY A 311 -5.55 1.46 2.60
N THR A 312 -4.58 0.89 1.88
CA THR A 312 -3.91 1.57 0.74
C THR A 312 -4.44 1.11 -0.62
N SER A 313 -5.04 -0.08 -0.70
CA SER A 313 -5.53 -0.66 -1.96
C SER A 313 -6.62 -1.71 -1.75
N ILE A 314 -7.32 -2.07 -2.84
CA ILE A 314 -8.35 -3.13 -2.83
C ILE A 314 -7.67 -4.50 -2.79
N ALA A 315 -7.58 -5.09 -1.58
CA ALA A 315 -7.06 -6.43 -1.40
C ALA A 315 -7.88 -7.50 -2.14
N TYR A 316 -7.29 -8.65 -2.41
CA TYR A 316 -8.02 -9.82 -2.91
C TYR A 316 -8.50 -10.64 -1.72
N GLY A 317 -9.76 -11.08 -1.71
CA GLY A 317 -10.27 -11.85 -0.57
C GLY A 317 -11.80 -11.87 -0.41
N GLU A 318 -12.25 -12.29 0.77
CA GLU A 318 -13.65 -12.29 1.17
C GLU A 318 -14.02 -11.00 1.93
N TYR A 319 -15.06 -10.33 1.47
CA TYR A 319 -15.60 -9.11 2.05
C TYR A 319 -17.02 -9.36 2.57
N GLN A 320 -17.32 -8.86 3.75
CA GLN A 320 -18.69 -8.70 4.23
C GLN A 320 -19.28 -7.45 3.58
N VAL A 321 -20.46 -7.58 2.98
CA VAL A 321 -21.10 -6.51 2.23
C VAL A 321 -22.43 -6.19 2.87
N ASP A 322 -22.57 -4.95 3.32
CA ASP A 322 -23.81 -4.37 3.82
C ASP A 322 -24.31 -3.35 2.80
N ILE A 323 -25.50 -3.58 2.25
CA ILE A 323 -26.16 -2.68 1.30
C ILE A 323 -27.36 -2.09 2.01
N SER A 324 -27.40 -0.76 2.07
CA SER A 324 -28.52 0.00 2.62
C SER A 324 -28.94 1.05 1.61
N GLY A 325 -30.25 1.30 1.48
CA GLY A 325 -30.72 2.33 0.57
C GLY A 325 -32.21 2.52 0.60
N ARG A 326 -32.70 3.37 -0.31
CA ARG A 326 -34.14 3.61 -0.49
C ARG A 326 -34.50 3.48 -1.95
N THR A 327 -35.61 2.81 -2.22
CA THR A 327 -36.19 2.78 -3.57
C THR A 327 -36.54 4.21 -3.99
N SER A 328 -36.05 4.61 -5.14
CA SER A 328 -36.35 5.88 -5.81
C SER A 328 -37.34 5.61 -6.95
N GLY A 329 -38.12 6.61 -7.35
CA GLY A 329 -39.08 6.46 -8.44
C GLY A 329 -40.51 6.83 -8.05
N TRP A 330 -41.43 6.65 -8.99
CA TRP A 330 -42.81 7.09 -8.84
C TRP A 330 -43.61 6.22 -7.87
N LYS A 331 -43.32 4.91 -7.78
CA LYS A 331 -43.98 3.99 -6.84
C LYS A 331 -43.82 4.45 -5.38
N PRO A 332 -42.60 4.67 -4.85
CA PRO A 332 -42.45 5.15 -3.48
C PRO A 332 -43.12 6.50 -3.23
N ARG A 333 -43.07 7.42 -4.21
CA ARG A 333 -43.74 8.73 -4.13
C ARG A 333 -45.27 8.57 -4.08
N LEU A 334 -45.83 7.72 -4.92
CA LEU A 334 -47.26 7.43 -4.93
C LEU A 334 -47.67 6.74 -3.61
N MET A 335 -46.89 5.78 -3.13
CA MET A 335 -47.18 5.10 -1.86
C MET A 335 -47.10 6.07 -0.67
N SER A 336 -46.12 6.98 -0.65
CA SER A 336 -46.06 8.03 0.38
C SER A 336 -47.28 8.93 0.32
N LEU A 337 -47.75 9.28 -0.88
CA LEU A 337 -48.93 10.11 -1.07
C LEU A 337 -50.21 9.37 -0.68
N LEU A 338 -50.40 8.12 -1.09
CA LEU A 338 -51.54 7.29 -0.72
C LEU A 338 -51.59 7.06 0.81
N ASN A 339 -50.44 6.91 1.46
CA ASN A 339 -50.39 6.76 2.90
C ASN A 339 -50.85 8.03 3.66
N THR A 340 -50.82 9.22 3.04
CA THR A 340 -51.39 10.43 3.65
C THR A 340 -52.91 10.45 3.66
N TRP A 341 -53.56 9.64 2.81
CA TRP A 341 -55.01 9.64 2.66
C TRP A 341 -55.63 8.55 3.55
N PRO A 342 -56.56 8.89 4.47
CA PRO A 342 -57.10 7.94 5.46
C PRO A 342 -57.70 6.67 4.83
N VAL A 343 -58.33 6.80 3.66
CA VAL A 343 -58.99 5.71 2.93
C VAL A 343 -58.00 4.65 2.44
N PHE A 344 -56.76 5.04 2.13
CA PHE A 344 -55.76 4.14 1.55
C PHE A 344 -54.77 3.60 2.59
N LYS A 345 -54.71 4.20 3.78
CA LYS A 345 -53.79 3.83 4.86
C LYS A 345 -53.95 2.38 5.32
N ASP A 346 -55.18 1.88 5.35
CA ASP A 346 -55.48 0.50 5.81
C ASP A 346 -55.39 -0.54 4.69
N MET A 347 -55.14 -0.13 3.43
CA MET A 347 -54.95 -1.07 2.34
C MET A 347 -53.63 -1.81 2.51
N THR A 348 -53.67 -3.14 2.39
CA THR A 348 -52.53 -4.04 2.63
C THR A 348 -51.29 -3.65 1.83
N PHE A 349 -51.44 -3.24 0.57
CA PHE A 349 -50.31 -2.87 -0.28
C PHE A 349 -49.59 -1.58 0.17
N VAL A 350 -50.29 -0.62 0.82
CA VAL A 350 -49.67 0.59 1.38
C VAL A 350 -48.97 0.24 2.69
N LYS A 351 -49.66 -0.52 3.55
CA LYS A 351 -49.16 -0.91 4.88
C LYS A 351 -47.89 -1.77 4.82
N PHE A 352 -47.78 -2.66 3.84
CA PHE A 352 -46.63 -3.55 3.68
C PHE A 352 -45.56 -3.01 2.72
N TYR A 353 -45.73 -1.78 2.20
CA TYR A 353 -44.70 -1.17 1.35
C TYR A 353 -43.55 -0.65 2.21
N ASN A 354 -42.41 -1.35 2.17
CA ASN A 354 -41.17 -0.87 2.75
C ASN A 354 -40.24 -0.33 1.65
N PRO A 355 -39.99 0.99 1.58
CA PRO A 355 -39.05 1.56 0.60
C PRO A 355 -37.59 1.28 0.94
N GLU A 356 -37.30 0.79 2.15
CA GLU A 356 -35.93 0.54 2.59
C GLU A 356 -35.40 -0.76 2.00
N VAL A 357 -34.21 -0.65 1.44
CA VAL A 357 -33.44 -1.76 0.89
C VAL A 357 -32.34 -2.06 1.88
N ILE A 358 -32.39 -3.23 2.51
CA ILE A 358 -31.34 -3.69 3.42
C ILE A 358 -30.93 -5.09 2.98
N TYR A 359 -29.64 -5.30 2.82
CA TYR A 359 -29.05 -6.59 2.49
C TYR A 359 -27.70 -6.72 3.16
N SER A 360 -27.42 -7.88 3.74
CA SER A 360 -26.08 -8.23 4.23
C SER A 360 -25.68 -9.56 3.62
N GLY A 361 -24.46 -9.63 3.12
CA GLY A 361 -23.95 -10.80 2.40
C GLY A 361 -22.44 -10.84 2.33
N LYS A 362 -21.93 -11.75 1.50
CA LYS A 362 -20.50 -11.97 1.29
C LYS A 362 -20.14 -11.77 -0.18
N LEU A 363 -19.02 -11.12 -0.43
CA LEU A 363 -18.47 -10.91 -1.75
C LEU A 363 -17.03 -11.40 -1.79
N MET A 364 -16.72 -12.26 -2.76
CA MET A 364 -15.35 -12.68 -3.03
C MET A 364 -14.79 -11.80 -4.15
N ILE A 365 -13.76 -11.02 -3.84
CA ILE A 365 -13.00 -10.23 -4.80
C ILE A 365 -11.73 -11.02 -5.13
N PHE A 366 -11.84 -11.96 -6.08
CA PHE A 366 -10.71 -12.77 -6.54
C PHE A 366 -10.94 -13.30 -7.97
N ASN A 367 -9.91 -13.19 -8.83
CA ASN A 367 -9.95 -13.68 -10.21
C ASN A 367 -9.60 -15.17 -10.26
N GLY A 368 -10.39 -16.01 -9.57
CA GLY A 368 -10.17 -17.44 -9.52
C GLY A 368 -11.24 -18.17 -8.71
N SER A 369 -11.04 -19.48 -8.56
CA SER A 369 -11.92 -20.30 -7.71
C SER A 369 -11.67 -20.04 -6.22
N GLN A 370 -12.65 -20.35 -5.39
CA GLN A 370 -12.50 -20.29 -3.93
C GLN A 370 -11.30 -21.13 -3.44
N LYS A 371 -11.09 -22.31 -4.02
CA LYS A 371 -9.96 -23.18 -3.66
C LYS A 371 -8.61 -22.51 -3.94
N GLN A 372 -8.47 -21.85 -5.09
CA GLN A 372 -7.25 -21.11 -5.42
C GLN A 372 -7.00 -19.93 -4.47
N LEU A 373 -8.08 -19.28 -4.00
CA LEU A 373 -7.96 -18.23 -2.99
C LEU A 373 -7.46 -18.81 -1.66
N GLU A 374 -8.02 -19.93 -1.20
CA GLU A 374 -7.60 -20.62 0.03
C GLU A 374 -6.14 -21.09 -0.03
N GLU A 375 -5.70 -21.61 -1.18
CA GLU A 375 -4.30 -21.97 -1.43
C GLU A 375 -3.39 -20.73 -1.31
N LYS A 376 -3.74 -19.61 -1.98
CA LYS A 376 -2.98 -18.36 -1.89
C LYS A 376 -2.98 -17.75 -0.50
N LEU A 377 -4.10 -17.84 0.24
CA LEU A 377 -4.19 -17.35 1.62
C LEU A 377 -3.26 -18.16 2.53
N THR A 378 -3.17 -19.48 2.32
CA THR A 378 -2.24 -20.34 3.05
C THR A 378 -0.78 -19.99 2.74
N GLU A 379 -0.45 -19.78 1.47
CA GLU A 379 0.90 -19.33 1.05
C GLU A 379 1.25 -17.96 1.62
N PHE A 380 0.31 -17.02 1.56
CA PHE A 380 0.47 -15.65 2.07
C PHE A 380 0.66 -15.64 3.59
N SER A 381 -0.17 -16.40 4.32
CA SER A 381 -0.05 -16.57 5.78
C SER A 381 1.32 -17.14 6.15
N LYS A 382 1.77 -18.20 5.47
CA LYS A 382 3.12 -18.77 5.65
C LYS A 382 4.22 -17.78 5.32
N ALA A 383 4.05 -16.95 4.29
CA ALA A 383 5.03 -15.92 3.94
C ALA A 383 5.13 -14.83 5.02
N ILE A 384 3.99 -14.40 5.58
CA ILE A 384 3.95 -13.44 6.69
C ILE A 384 4.57 -14.05 7.95
N GLU A 385 4.20 -15.29 8.29
CA GLU A 385 4.77 -16.01 9.43
C GLU A 385 6.28 -16.13 9.27
N ASN A 386 6.76 -16.54 8.10
CA ASN A 386 8.19 -16.59 7.81
C ASN A 386 8.86 -15.21 7.91
N LYS A 387 8.23 -14.14 7.42
CA LYS A 387 8.75 -12.76 7.52
C LYS A 387 8.88 -12.31 8.99
N LYS A 388 7.94 -12.69 9.86
CA LYS A 388 7.98 -12.38 11.30
C LYS A 388 8.95 -13.27 12.08
N VAL A 389 9.04 -14.55 11.72
CA VAL A 389 9.85 -15.56 12.42
C VAL A 389 11.32 -15.51 12.00
N MET A 390 11.63 -15.12 10.76
CA MET A 390 13.00 -15.10 10.25
C MET A 390 13.93 -14.22 11.09
N PRO A 391 13.60 -12.96 11.43
CA PRO A 391 14.43 -12.16 12.33
C PRO A 391 14.74 -12.82 13.67
N LEU A 392 13.76 -13.51 14.26
CA LEU A 392 13.94 -14.20 15.53
C LEU A 392 14.87 -15.41 15.39
N LYS A 393 14.75 -16.15 14.28
CA LYS A 393 15.67 -17.26 13.96
C LYS A 393 17.10 -16.77 13.77
N ASP A 394 17.27 -15.66 13.07
CA ASP A 394 18.59 -15.07 12.82
C ASP A 394 19.23 -14.58 14.13
N GLN A 395 18.46 -13.90 14.98
CA GLN A 395 18.89 -13.50 16.32
C GLN A 395 19.27 -14.72 17.17
N LEU A 396 18.47 -15.79 17.15
CA LEU A 396 18.76 -17.03 17.86
C LEU A 396 20.06 -17.67 17.36
N GLN A 397 20.27 -17.74 16.05
CA GLN A 397 21.49 -18.28 15.46
C GLN A 397 22.73 -17.45 15.84
N SER A 398 22.60 -16.13 15.83
CA SER A 398 23.64 -15.20 16.25
C SER A 398 24.00 -15.39 17.73
N LEU A 399 22.99 -15.51 18.61
CA LEU A 399 23.20 -15.84 20.04
C LEU A 399 23.87 -17.20 20.24
N GLN A 400 23.43 -18.24 19.54
CA GLN A 400 24.04 -19.57 19.63
C GLN A 400 25.51 -19.55 19.19
N SER A 401 25.82 -18.77 18.14
CA SER A 401 27.20 -18.59 17.67
C SER A 401 28.04 -17.84 18.71
N MET A 402 27.50 -16.77 19.32
CA MET A 402 28.15 -16.06 20.43
C MET A 402 28.39 -16.97 21.63
N TYR A 403 27.43 -17.83 21.98
CA TYR A 403 27.57 -18.81 23.05
C TYR A 403 28.66 -19.85 22.74
N ALA A 404 28.79 -20.28 21.48
CA ALA A 404 29.90 -21.15 21.07
C ALA A 404 31.26 -20.45 21.21
N PHE A 405 31.36 -19.18 20.77
CA PHE A 405 32.57 -18.38 20.98
C PHE A 405 32.88 -18.17 22.45
N HIS A 406 31.87 -17.91 23.28
CA HIS A 406 32.00 -17.81 24.72
C HIS A 406 32.68 -19.06 25.32
N GLN A 407 32.18 -20.25 25.00
CA GLN A 407 32.76 -21.51 25.48
C GLN A 407 34.19 -21.69 24.97
N ALA A 408 34.44 -21.39 23.69
CA ALA A 408 35.79 -21.48 23.12
C ALA A 408 36.80 -20.53 23.79
N ILE A 409 36.40 -19.29 24.13
CA ILE A 409 37.27 -18.34 24.85
C ILE A 409 37.53 -18.85 26.27
N LYS A 410 36.51 -19.36 26.96
CA LYS A 410 36.61 -19.91 28.31
C LYS A 410 37.59 -21.09 28.37
N GLU A 411 37.43 -22.05 27.46
CA GLU A 411 38.32 -23.21 27.34
C GLU A 411 39.75 -22.80 26.99
N LEU A 412 39.90 -21.90 26.01
CA LEU A 412 41.20 -21.37 25.60
C LEU A 412 41.91 -20.66 26.76
N PHE A 413 41.17 -19.90 27.57
CA PHE A 413 41.70 -19.24 28.74
C PHE A 413 42.22 -20.23 29.78
N ILE A 414 41.43 -21.24 30.15
CA ILE A 414 41.80 -22.26 31.14
C ILE A 414 43.07 -23.00 30.69
N ASP A 415 43.10 -23.47 29.45
CA ASP A 415 44.25 -24.22 28.91
C ASP A 415 45.56 -23.38 28.92
N TYR A 416 45.47 -22.09 28.57
CA TYR A 416 46.64 -21.22 28.58
C TYR A 416 47.08 -20.80 29.98
N LEU A 417 46.14 -20.59 30.91
CA LEU A 417 46.45 -20.19 32.27
C LEU A 417 47.28 -21.26 33.01
N ASP A 418 46.99 -22.53 32.75
CA ASP A 418 47.71 -23.65 33.35
C ASP A 418 49.16 -23.74 32.84
N ARG A 419 49.38 -23.50 31.54
CA ARG A 419 50.69 -23.62 30.89
C ARG A 419 51.60 -22.41 31.11
N ILE A 420 51.04 -21.23 31.28
CA ILE A 420 51.81 -19.98 31.29
C ILE A 420 52.57 -19.79 32.61
N THR A 421 53.82 -19.34 32.55
CA THR A 421 54.65 -19.00 33.74
C THR A 421 55.05 -17.53 33.79
N LYS A 422 55.10 -16.87 32.64
CA LYS A 422 55.44 -15.45 32.50
C LYS A 422 54.30 -14.72 31.79
N GLY A 423 53.95 -13.51 32.21
CA GLY A 423 52.89 -12.72 31.57
C GLY A 423 53.15 -12.48 30.08
N LYS A 424 54.42 -12.30 29.69
CA LYS A 424 54.82 -12.13 28.28
C LYS A 424 54.55 -13.35 27.39
N SER A 425 54.36 -14.55 27.94
CA SER A 425 54.03 -15.74 27.15
C SER A 425 52.56 -15.83 26.72
N ILE A 426 51.72 -14.85 27.06
CA ILE A 426 50.29 -14.83 26.66
C ILE A 426 50.10 -14.58 25.15
N VAL A 427 51.16 -14.25 24.41
CA VAL A 427 51.14 -14.08 22.94
C VAL A 427 50.57 -15.31 22.22
N GLY A 428 50.73 -16.51 22.78
CA GLY A 428 50.12 -17.72 22.23
C GLY A 428 48.58 -17.69 22.30
N PHE A 429 48.02 -17.23 23.42
CA PHE A 429 46.57 -17.04 23.58
C PHE A 429 46.06 -16.01 22.59
N GLU A 430 46.73 -14.85 22.47
CA GLU A 430 46.34 -13.79 21.52
C GLU A 430 46.30 -14.29 20.08
N ARG A 431 47.35 -15.02 19.67
CA ARG A 431 47.43 -15.57 18.32
C ARG A 431 46.28 -16.54 18.05
N LYS A 432 46.02 -17.46 18.97
CA LYS A 432 44.98 -18.48 18.82
C LYS A 432 43.58 -17.87 18.87
N TYR A 433 43.34 -16.96 19.82
CA TYR A 433 42.10 -16.18 19.90
C TYR A 433 41.83 -15.43 18.61
N ASN A 434 42.78 -14.63 18.11
CA ASN A 434 42.57 -13.83 16.90
C ASN A 434 42.26 -14.68 15.67
N LEU A 435 42.96 -15.82 15.52
CA LEU A 435 42.79 -16.72 14.38
C LEU A 435 41.45 -17.47 14.43
N GLU A 436 41.10 -18.05 15.58
CA GLU A 436 39.98 -19.00 15.68
C GLU A 436 38.66 -18.32 16.10
N ILE A 437 38.73 -17.22 16.85
CA ILE A 437 37.56 -16.62 17.52
C ILE A 437 37.39 -15.15 17.15
N GLY A 438 38.44 -14.34 17.25
CA GLY A 438 38.37 -12.88 17.13
C GLY A 438 37.87 -12.42 15.76
N ILE A 439 38.38 -13.00 14.67
CA ILE A 439 37.94 -12.66 13.30
C ILE A 439 36.46 -13.04 13.09
N PRO A 440 36.02 -14.31 13.32
CA PRO A 440 34.60 -14.67 13.21
C PRO A 440 33.66 -13.86 14.12
N LEU A 441 34.06 -13.62 15.37
CA LEU A 441 33.28 -12.84 16.34
C LEU A 441 33.10 -11.40 15.85
N SER A 442 34.16 -10.76 15.35
CA SER A 442 34.08 -9.42 14.79
C SER A 442 33.14 -9.35 13.59
N ALA A 443 33.20 -10.33 12.69
CA ALA A 443 32.28 -10.40 11.55
C ALA A 443 30.82 -10.49 12.01
N LEU A 444 30.54 -11.33 13.01
CA LEU A 444 29.20 -11.47 13.59
C LEU A 444 28.71 -10.18 14.26
N ILE A 445 29.58 -9.46 14.97
CA ILE A 445 29.25 -8.16 15.58
C ILE A 445 28.88 -7.13 14.50
N LEU A 446 29.66 -7.07 13.42
CA LEU A 446 29.40 -6.16 12.30
C LEU A 446 28.09 -6.50 11.58
N GLU A 447 27.80 -7.79 11.37
CA GLU A 447 26.54 -8.23 10.78
C GLU A 447 25.33 -7.83 11.64
N ASN A 448 25.41 -8.05 12.97
CA ASN A 448 24.35 -7.61 13.88
C ASN A 448 24.17 -6.09 13.87
N ASN A 449 25.25 -5.32 13.79
CA ASN A 449 25.18 -3.86 13.69
C ASN A 449 24.51 -3.43 12.38
N LYS A 450 24.87 -4.05 11.25
CA LYS A 450 24.21 -3.80 9.95
C LYS A 450 22.71 -4.06 10.03
N ARG A 451 22.30 -5.21 10.58
CA ARG A 451 20.89 -5.58 10.76
C ARG A 451 20.15 -4.64 11.72
N SER A 452 20.82 -4.13 12.75
CA SER A 452 20.23 -3.12 13.65
C SER A 452 19.91 -1.83 12.91
N VAL A 453 20.86 -1.33 12.10
CA VAL A 453 20.68 -0.12 11.28
C VAL A 453 19.57 -0.30 10.24
N GLU A 454 19.51 -1.45 9.55
CA GLU A 454 18.44 -1.77 8.61
C GLU A 454 17.06 -1.81 9.28
N ALA A 455 16.98 -2.35 10.50
CA ALA A 455 15.75 -2.42 11.26
C ALA A 455 15.31 -1.07 11.83
N MET A 456 16.21 -0.10 12.01
CA MET A 456 15.91 1.19 12.65
C MET A 456 14.76 1.96 11.97
N ASN A 457 14.64 1.83 10.64
CA ASN A 457 13.61 2.51 9.85
C ASN A 457 12.30 1.71 9.73
N VAL A 458 12.32 0.41 10.03
CA VAL A 458 11.18 -0.50 9.83
C VAL A 458 10.52 -0.87 11.15
N ASP A 459 11.34 -1.25 12.13
CA ASP A 459 10.92 -1.71 13.46
C ASP A 459 12.00 -1.37 14.50
N LYS A 460 11.75 -0.30 15.28
CA LYS A 460 12.65 0.18 16.34
C LYS A 460 12.89 -0.87 17.42
N GLU A 461 11.93 -1.75 17.70
CA GLU A 461 12.09 -2.79 18.70
C GLU A 461 13.00 -3.90 18.18
N GLN A 462 12.87 -4.27 16.91
CA GLN A 462 13.79 -5.21 16.26
C GLN A 462 15.23 -4.69 16.24
N SER A 463 15.44 -3.39 15.98
CA SER A 463 16.76 -2.74 16.06
C SER A 463 17.38 -2.88 17.44
N LYS A 464 16.64 -2.54 18.51
CA LYS A 464 17.11 -2.71 19.90
C LYS A 464 17.53 -4.15 20.21
N GLN A 465 16.81 -5.13 19.68
CA GLN A 465 17.15 -6.53 19.90
C GLN A 465 18.48 -6.91 19.25
N TYR A 466 18.80 -6.40 18.06
CA TYR A 466 20.12 -6.58 17.44
C TYR A 466 21.23 -5.82 18.17
N ASP A 467 20.92 -4.65 18.75
CA ASP A 467 21.88 -3.91 19.58
C ASP A 467 22.27 -4.67 20.86
N VAL A 468 21.33 -5.41 21.46
CA VAL A 468 21.64 -6.33 22.57
C VAL A 468 22.66 -7.36 22.11
N LEU A 469 22.49 -7.98 20.93
CA LEU A 469 23.44 -8.96 20.40
C LEU A 469 24.81 -8.33 20.15
N MET A 470 24.85 -7.15 19.55
CA MET A 470 26.10 -6.41 19.33
C MET A 470 26.82 -6.15 20.66
N ARG A 471 26.11 -5.73 21.71
CA ARG A 471 26.69 -5.50 23.04
C ARG A 471 27.26 -6.78 23.66
N GLN A 472 26.54 -7.88 23.55
CA GLN A 472 26.99 -9.21 24.02
C GLN A 472 28.28 -9.65 23.32
N GLY A 473 28.37 -9.47 21.99
CA GLY A 473 29.59 -9.74 21.23
C GLY A 473 30.76 -8.83 21.65
N LYS A 474 30.50 -7.53 21.89
CA LYS A 474 31.52 -6.59 22.38
C LYS A 474 32.01 -6.96 23.79
N GLU A 475 31.13 -7.44 24.67
CA GLU A 475 31.52 -7.91 26.00
C GLU A 475 32.45 -9.13 25.92
N LEU A 476 32.18 -10.10 25.03
CA LEU A 476 33.09 -11.22 24.77
C LEU A 476 34.49 -10.75 24.34
N GLY A 477 34.56 -9.79 23.41
CA GLY A 477 35.81 -9.19 22.98
C GLY A 477 36.55 -8.46 24.12
N SER A 478 35.80 -7.75 24.97
CA SER A 478 36.35 -7.08 26.16
C SER A 478 36.93 -8.08 27.17
N ILE A 479 36.26 -9.22 27.41
CA ILE A 479 36.80 -10.27 28.29
C ILE A 479 38.13 -10.78 27.76
N ALA A 480 38.23 -11.09 26.47
CA ALA A 480 39.47 -11.55 25.85
C ALA A 480 40.61 -10.50 25.95
N ALA A 481 40.31 -9.23 25.74
CA ALA A 481 41.27 -8.14 25.89
C ALA A 481 41.73 -7.95 27.36
N ASP A 482 40.81 -8.10 28.32
CA ASP A 482 41.12 -8.01 29.74
C ASP A 482 42.02 -9.16 30.21
N ILE A 483 41.78 -10.39 29.71
CA ILE A 483 42.63 -11.56 29.96
C ILE A 483 44.08 -11.22 29.60
N VAL A 484 44.29 -10.76 28.37
CA VAL A 484 45.60 -10.41 27.84
C VAL A 484 46.27 -9.32 28.68
N THR A 485 45.54 -8.24 28.96
CA THR A 485 46.07 -7.06 29.64
C THR A 485 46.47 -7.38 31.09
N ARG A 486 45.62 -8.10 31.82
CA ARG A 486 45.88 -8.48 33.22
C ARG A 486 47.03 -9.46 33.35
N ILE A 487 47.10 -10.48 32.47
CA ILE A 487 48.19 -11.45 32.47
C ILE A 487 49.53 -10.79 32.12
N LYS A 488 49.56 -9.90 31.11
CA LYS A 488 50.78 -9.14 30.74
C LYS A 488 51.33 -8.33 31.93
N LYS A 489 50.44 -7.67 32.70
CA LYS A 489 50.82 -6.81 33.83
C LYS A 489 51.51 -7.56 34.97
N MET A 490 51.23 -8.85 35.16
CA MET A 490 51.76 -9.63 36.31
C MET A 490 53.22 -10.06 36.16
N GLY A 491 53.83 -9.99 34.97
CA GLY A 491 55.25 -10.31 34.76
C GLY A 491 55.61 -11.78 34.94
N LYS A 492 55.65 -12.30 36.18
CA LYS A 492 55.81 -13.72 36.53
C LYS A 492 54.57 -14.19 37.29
N LEU A 493 53.87 -15.20 36.77
CA LEU A 493 52.65 -15.71 37.39
C LEU A 493 52.99 -16.77 38.43
N ARG A 494 52.66 -16.52 39.70
CA ARG A 494 52.72 -17.51 40.78
C ARG A 494 51.43 -18.33 40.82
N SER A 495 51.46 -19.48 41.51
CA SER A 495 50.26 -20.32 41.68
C SER A 495 49.07 -19.53 42.26
N ASN A 496 49.29 -18.71 43.29
CA ASN A 496 48.23 -17.85 43.85
C ASN A 496 47.69 -16.81 42.84
N ASP A 497 48.52 -16.31 41.93
CA ASP A 497 48.05 -15.35 40.92
C ASP A 497 47.16 -16.03 39.88
N LYS A 498 47.50 -17.29 39.51
CA LYS A 498 46.68 -18.11 38.62
C LYS A 498 45.30 -18.38 39.22
N VAL A 499 45.24 -18.77 40.50
CA VAL A 499 43.96 -19.00 41.20
C VAL A 499 43.11 -17.73 41.17
N LYS A 500 43.70 -16.57 41.50
CA LYS A 500 42.98 -15.29 41.47
C LYS A 500 42.47 -14.92 40.07
N LEU A 501 43.27 -15.12 39.03
CA LEU A 501 42.86 -14.86 37.65
C LEU A 501 41.77 -15.82 37.19
N HIS A 502 41.92 -17.10 37.53
CA HIS A 502 40.94 -18.13 37.23
C HIS A 502 39.59 -17.75 37.83
N ASP A 503 39.51 -17.54 39.14
CA ASP A 503 38.26 -17.24 39.84
C ASP A 503 37.62 -15.96 39.30
N TYR A 504 38.42 -14.92 39.03
CA TYR A 504 37.94 -13.66 38.47
C TYR A 504 37.27 -13.85 37.10
N PHE A 505 37.94 -14.53 36.17
CA PHE A 505 37.42 -14.69 34.81
C PHE A 505 36.33 -15.75 34.71
N ILE A 506 36.41 -16.85 35.46
CA ILE A 506 35.34 -17.87 35.49
C ILE A 506 34.03 -17.27 36.00
N ASN A 507 34.04 -16.50 37.09
CA ASN A 507 32.83 -15.83 37.56
C ASN A 507 32.24 -14.89 36.49
N ARG A 508 33.09 -14.20 35.72
CA ARG A 508 32.63 -13.33 34.62
C ARG A 508 32.09 -14.12 33.44
N PHE A 509 32.70 -15.26 33.10
CA PHE A 509 32.17 -16.17 32.09
C PHE A 509 30.82 -16.75 32.53
N ASP A 510 30.71 -17.25 33.75
CA ASP A 510 29.48 -17.87 34.25
C ASP A 510 28.28 -16.90 34.26
N ARG A 511 28.53 -15.63 34.61
CA ARG A 511 27.51 -14.57 34.52
C ARG A 511 27.03 -14.38 33.07
N LEU A 512 27.96 -14.20 32.15
CA LEU A 512 27.63 -13.97 30.74
C LEU A 512 26.96 -15.20 30.10
N GLU A 513 27.38 -16.41 30.50
CA GLU A 513 26.75 -17.66 30.09
C GLU A 513 25.29 -17.76 30.54
N LEU A 514 24.98 -17.34 31.77
CA LEU A 514 23.61 -17.30 32.28
C LEU A 514 22.73 -16.36 31.45
N GLU A 515 23.20 -15.13 31.20
CA GLU A 515 22.50 -14.14 30.39
C GLU A 515 22.23 -14.64 28.96
N MET A 516 23.25 -15.23 28.31
CA MET A 516 23.09 -15.79 26.96
C MET A 516 22.08 -16.95 26.91
N LYS A 517 22.10 -17.85 27.91
CA LYS A 517 21.13 -18.95 28.00
C LYS A 517 19.71 -18.44 28.18
N GLU A 518 19.52 -17.41 28.99
CA GLU A 518 18.22 -16.78 29.17
C GLU A 518 17.71 -16.18 27.86
N LEU A 519 18.54 -15.40 27.16
CA LEU A 519 18.18 -14.82 25.86
C LEU A 519 17.86 -15.89 24.81
N ILE A 520 18.63 -16.97 24.75
CA ILE A 520 18.36 -18.11 23.87
C ILE A 520 16.98 -18.72 24.18
N SER A 521 16.69 -18.97 25.45
CA SER A 521 15.39 -19.51 25.89
C SER A 521 14.23 -18.57 25.53
N GLN A 522 14.37 -17.28 25.79
CA GLN A 522 13.38 -16.26 25.42
C GLN A 522 13.11 -16.26 23.91
N LYS A 523 14.15 -16.29 23.07
CA LYS A 523 13.99 -16.32 21.60
C LYS A 523 13.38 -17.63 21.09
N GLN A 524 13.75 -18.77 21.68
CA GLN A 524 13.12 -20.05 21.36
C GLN A 524 11.63 -20.05 21.70
N ASN A 525 11.25 -19.53 22.87
CA ASN A 525 9.85 -19.42 23.28
C ASN A 525 9.06 -18.49 22.35
N ALA A 526 9.64 -17.35 21.97
CA ALA A 526 9.04 -16.43 21.00
C ALA A 526 8.82 -17.11 19.64
N ILE A 527 9.79 -17.87 19.13
CA ILE A 527 9.62 -18.62 17.87
C ILE A 527 8.50 -19.66 17.99
N GLN A 528 8.39 -20.34 19.14
CA GLN A 528 7.34 -21.33 19.36
C GLN A 528 5.95 -20.71 19.51
N SER A 529 5.84 -19.48 20.05
CA SER A 529 4.56 -18.79 20.14
C SER A 529 3.98 -18.39 18.78
N TYR A 530 4.82 -18.20 17.75
CA TYR A 530 4.36 -17.94 16.39
C TYR A 530 3.86 -19.19 15.65
N LYS A 531 4.22 -20.39 16.12
CA LYS A 531 3.76 -21.66 15.53
C LYS A 531 2.42 -22.16 16.09
N ARG A 532 1.95 -21.54 17.18
CA ARG A 532 0.66 -21.85 17.83
C ARG A 532 -0.39 -20.89 17.32
#